data_AF-A0A9N9KEK6-F1
#
_entry.id   AF-A0A9N9KEK6-F1
#
_cell.length_a   1.000
_cell.length_b   1.000
_cell.length_c   1.000
_cell.angle_alpha   90.00
_cell.angle_beta   90.00
_cell.angle_gamma   90.00
#
_symmetry.space_group_name_H-M   'P 1'
#
loop_
_entity.id
_entity.type
_entity.pdbx_description
1 polymer ?
#
loop_
_entity_poly.entity_id
_entity_poly.type
_entity_poly.pdbx_seq_one_letter_code
_entity_poly.pdbx_strand_id
1 'polypeptide(L)'
;ILKRNFHKIFNEVNRHLPVNFDLFIDIKVNNVVISLFLEDLSFNENFLNAISRYNPTLEYANTSHSFSTRPQSEVGINKRDDIKIPIYGGDGISNNGSKCS
;
A
#
# COMPACT_ATOMS: atom_id res chain seq x y z
N ILE A 1 13.91 10.54 3.01
CA ILE A 1 14.51 9.31 2.41
C ILE A 1 13.42 8.27 2.11
N LEU A 2 12.55 7.93 3.07
CA LEU A 2 11.47 6.95 2.91
C LEU A 2 10.55 7.20 1.71
N LYS A 3 10.00 8.42 1.58
CA LYS A 3 9.16 8.78 0.43
C LYS A 3 9.86 8.50 -0.91
N ARG A 4 11.16 8.78 -1.02
CA ARG A 4 11.95 8.52 -2.24
C ARG A 4 12.09 7.02 -2.50
N ASN A 5 12.40 6.23 -1.47
CA ASN A 5 12.52 4.78 -1.61
C ASN A 5 11.18 4.14 -1.97
N PHE A 6 10.09 4.60 -1.36
CA PHE A 6 8.73 4.19 -1.71
C PHE A 6 8.43 4.42 -3.19
N HIS A 7 8.71 5.62 -3.73
CA HIS A 7 8.50 5.89 -5.15
C HIS A 7 9.36 5.02 -6.06
N LYS A 8 10.61 4.72 -5.66
CA LYS A 8 11.48 3.83 -6.43
C LYS A 8 10.95 2.40 -6.44
N ILE A 9 10.51 1.89 -5.30
CA ILE A 9 9.89 0.56 -5.19
C ILE A 9 8.59 0.51 -6.00
N PHE A 10 7.76 1.55 -5.91
CA PHE A 10 6.54 1.68 -6.70
C PHE A 10 6.81 1.67 -8.21
N ASN A 11 7.93 2.25 -8.66
CA ASN A 11 8.34 2.15 -10.06
C ASN A 11 8.71 0.72 -10.45
N GLU A 12 9.34 -0.05 -9.57
CA GLU A 12 9.62 -1.47 -9.83
C GLU A 12 8.34 -2.31 -9.85
N VAL A 13 7.32 -1.98 -9.05
CA VAL A 13 5.98 -2.59 -9.14
C VAL A 13 5.42 -2.49 -10.55
N ASN A 14 5.48 -1.31 -11.16
CA ASN A 14 4.97 -1.09 -12.52
C ASN A 14 5.77 -1.82 -13.61
N ARG A 15 7.05 -2.17 -13.34
CA ARG A 15 7.91 -2.87 -14.30
C ARG A 15 7.79 -4.38 -14.20
N HIS A 16 7.67 -4.89 -12.99
CA HIS A 16 7.70 -6.33 -12.71
C HIS A 16 6.31 -6.94 -12.49
N LEU A 17 5.29 -6.09 -12.28
CA LEU A 17 3.89 -6.48 -12.08
C LEU A 17 3.73 -7.65 -11.08
N PRO A 18 4.26 -7.50 -9.85
CA PRO A 18 4.17 -8.55 -8.84
C PRO A 18 2.70 -8.86 -8.47
N VAL A 19 2.47 -10.08 -8.01
CA VAL A 19 1.15 -10.59 -7.62
C VAL A 19 0.98 -10.58 -6.10
N ASN A 20 -0.27 -10.37 -5.65
CA ASN A 20 -0.70 -10.52 -4.24
C ASN A 20 0.25 -9.90 -3.20
N PHE A 21 0.40 -8.58 -3.25
CA PHE A 21 1.25 -7.84 -2.33
C PHE A 21 0.58 -6.55 -1.83
N ASP A 22 1.00 -6.08 -0.66
CA ASP A 22 0.72 -4.74 -0.17
C ASP A 22 2.03 -3.95 -0.03
N LEU A 23 2.01 -2.67 -0.41
CA LEU A 23 3.16 -1.77 -0.30
C LEU A 23 2.75 -0.51 0.48
N PHE A 24 3.37 -0.28 1.62
CA PHE A 24 3.06 0.87 2.48
C PHE A 24 4.30 1.38 3.24
N ILE A 25 4.17 2.55 3.85
CA ILE A 25 5.16 3.07 4.80
C ILE A 25 4.62 2.81 6.19
N ASP A 26 5.36 2.05 6.99
CA ASP A 26 5.01 1.84 8.40
C ASP A 26 5.88 2.77 9.27
N ILE A 27 5.21 3.60 10.06
CA ILE A 27 5.82 4.60 10.95
C ILE A 27 6.50 3.92 12.15
N LYS A 28 6.00 2.77 12.61
CA LYS A 28 6.56 2.03 13.75
C LYS A 28 7.95 1.49 13.44
N VAL A 29 8.12 0.88 12.26
CA VAL A 29 9.43 0.40 11.79
C VAL A 29 10.20 1.47 11.01
N ASN A 30 9.57 2.63 10.75
CA ASN A 30 10.12 3.75 10.00
C ASN A 30 10.75 3.29 8.67
N ASN A 31 10.05 2.40 7.95
CA ASN A 31 10.54 1.80 6.71
C ASN A 31 9.39 1.59 5.69
N VAL A 32 9.77 1.33 4.44
CA VAL A 32 8.84 0.80 3.44
C VAL A 32 8.64 -0.69 3.71
N VAL A 33 7.39 -1.09 3.91
CA VAL A 33 6.99 -2.47 4.17
C VAL A 33 6.32 -3.04 2.93
N ILE A 34 6.66 -4.30 2.63
CA ILE A 34 6.02 -5.10 1.59
C ILE A 34 5.49 -6.35 2.25
N SER A 35 4.17 -6.50 2.23
CA SER A 35 3.50 -7.72 2.71
C SER A 35 3.20 -8.64 1.53
N LEU A 36 3.54 -9.91 1.66
CA LEU A 36 3.48 -10.93 0.60
C LEU A 36 2.94 -12.25 1.16
N PHE A 37 2.30 -13.03 0.31
CA PHE A 37 2.03 -14.44 0.63
C PHE A 37 3.27 -15.29 0.32
N LEU A 38 3.59 -16.24 1.22
CA LEU A 38 4.74 -17.15 1.04
C LEU A 38 4.64 -17.98 -0.25
N GLU A 39 3.43 -18.36 -0.64
CA GLU A 39 3.17 -19.12 -1.87
C GLU A 39 3.50 -18.35 -3.15
N ASP A 40 3.53 -17.01 -3.09
CA ASP A 40 3.77 -16.13 -4.23
C ASP A 40 5.23 -15.69 -4.38
N LEU A 41 6.14 -16.21 -3.54
CA LEU A 41 7.56 -15.84 -3.55
C LEU A 41 8.23 -16.08 -4.91
N SER A 42 7.97 -17.23 -5.54
CA SER A 42 8.55 -17.58 -6.84
C SER A 42 8.01 -16.69 -7.96
N PHE A 43 6.74 -16.32 -7.92
CA PHE A 43 6.13 -15.40 -8.89
C PHE A 43 6.71 -13.99 -8.77
N ASN A 44 7.09 -13.60 -7.56
CA ASN A 44 7.59 -12.25 -7.25
C ASN A 44 9.12 -12.13 -7.21
N GLU A 45 9.87 -13.19 -7.53
CA GLU A 45 11.34 -13.22 -7.39
C GLU A 45 12.03 -12.06 -8.11
N ASN A 46 11.65 -11.78 -9.35
CA ASN A 46 12.24 -10.67 -10.13
C ASN A 46 12.00 -9.30 -9.49
N PHE A 47 10.79 -9.08 -8.96
CA PHE A 47 10.45 -7.86 -8.23
C PHE A 47 11.24 -7.76 -6.92
N LEU A 48 11.30 -8.84 -6.14
CA LEU A 48 12.04 -8.90 -4.87
C LEU A 48 13.54 -8.62 -5.06
N ASN A 49 14.13 -9.18 -6.12
CA ASN A 49 15.51 -8.92 -6.46
C ASN A 49 15.74 -7.46 -6.84
N ALA A 50 14.84 -6.85 -7.63
CA ALA A 50 14.95 -5.45 -8.07
C ALA A 50 14.85 -4.43 -6.92
N ILE A 51 14.08 -4.75 -5.88
CA ILE A 51 13.82 -3.84 -4.75
C ILE A 51 14.76 -4.06 -3.56
N SER A 52 15.50 -5.17 -3.52
CA SER A 52 16.45 -5.51 -2.43
C SER A 52 17.41 -4.35 -2.10
N ARG A 53 17.89 -3.64 -3.13
CA ARG A 53 18.76 -2.45 -3.02
C ARG A 53 18.15 -1.28 -2.26
N TYR A 54 16.83 -1.25 -2.09
CA TYR A 54 16.12 -0.20 -1.35
C TYR A 54 15.87 -0.58 0.11
N ASN A 55 16.27 -1.78 0.50
CA ASN A 55 16.15 -2.35 1.84
C ASN A 55 14.72 -2.24 2.44
N PRO A 56 13.67 -2.67 1.72
CA PRO A 56 12.33 -2.73 2.31
C PRO A 56 12.26 -3.79 3.41
N THR A 57 11.35 -3.61 4.35
CA THR A 57 10.96 -4.65 5.30
C THR A 57 9.99 -5.59 4.60
N LEU A 58 10.27 -6.90 4.62
CA LEU A 58 9.40 -7.93 4.05
C LEU A 58 8.60 -8.58 5.16
N GLU A 59 7.28 -8.58 5.03
CA GLU A 59 6.35 -9.30 5.89
C GLU A 59 5.71 -10.44 5.10
N TYR A 60 5.67 -11.61 5.71
CA TYR A 60 5.17 -12.82 5.07
C TYR A 60 3.91 -13.30 5.78
N ALA A 61 2.78 -13.28 5.06
CA ALA A 61 1.56 -13.91 5.52
C ALA A 61 1.67 -15.43 5.31
N ASN A 62 1.60 -16.17 6.41
CA ASN A 62 1.40 -17.62 6.38
C ASN A 62 -0.10 -17.87 6.19
N THR A 63 -0.47 -18.58 5.14
CA THR A 63 -1.86 -18.75 4.73
C THR A 63 -2.75 -19.29 5.85
N SER A 64 -3.58 -18.41 6.41
CA SER A 64 -4.98 -18.73 6.67
C SER A 64 -5.77 -17.56 6.12
N HIS A 65 -6.52 -17.82 5.06
CA HIS A 65 -7.51 -16.88 4.55
C HIS A 65 -8.50 -16.56 5.69
N SER A 66 -8.21 -15.49 6.42
CA SER A 66 -9.26 -14.57 6.78
C SER A 66 -8.99 -13.34 5.92
N PHE A 67 -9.72 -13.24 4.81
CA PHE A 67 -10.25 -11.94 4.44
C PHE A 67 -11.08 -11.48 5.64
N SER A 68 -10.42 -10.95 6.66
CA SER A 68 -11.04 -9.85 7.35
C SER A 68 -11.06 -8.75 6.30
N THR A 69 -12.15 -8.71 5.53
CA THR A 69 -12.90 -7.47 5.48
C THR A 69 -12.92 -7.00 6.92
N ARG A 70 -11.97 -6.14 7.30
CA ARG A 70 -12.16 -5.33 8.49
C ARG A 70 -13.57 -4.81 8.28
N PRO A 71 -14.53 -5.14 9.17
CA PRO A 71 -15.78 -4.43 9.09
C PRO A 71 -15.38 -2.96 9.10
N GLN A 72 -15.94 -2.18 8.18
CA GLN A 72 -16.05 -0.75 8.35
C GLN A 72 -16.94 -0.51 9.58
N SER A 73 -16.45 -0.90 10.76
CA SER A 73 -17.08 -0.66 12.04
C SER A 73 -16.00 -0.09 12.95
N GLU A 74 -16.06 1.24 13.05
CA GLU A 74 -15.92 1.91 14.34
C GLU A 74 -14.60 1.64 15.08
N VAL A 75 -13.46 1.86 14.42
CA VAL A 75 -12.31 2.34 15.19
C VAL A 75 -12.57 3.82 15.41
N GLY A 76 -13.03 4.15 16.62
CA GLY A 76 -13.26 5.50 17.09
C GLY A 76 -12.06 6.40 16.79
N ILE A 77 -12.14 7.10 15.66
CA ILE A 77 -11.34 8.28 15.41
C ILE A 77 -11.86 9.28 16.43
N ASN A 78 -11.14 9.39 17.55
CA ASN A 78 -11.20 10.62 18.33
C ASN A 78 -10.80 11.73 17.36
N LYS A 79 -11.83 12.40 16.84
CA LYS A 79 -11.72 13.56 15.99
C LYS A 79 -10.85 14.58 16.73
N ARG A 80 -9.60 14.68 16.31
CA ARG A 80 -8.90 15.96 16.42
C ARG A 80 -9.46 16.80 15.30
N ASP A 81 -10.43 17.66 15.64
CA ASP A 81 -11.13 18.59 14.75
C ASP A 81 -10.20 19.64 14.09
N ASP A 82 -8.90 19.56 14.36
CA ASP A 82 -7.84 20.50 14.00
C ASP A 82 -7.06 20.16 12.72
N ILE A 83 -7.29 19.00 12.09
CA ILE A 83 -6.63 18.67 10.80
C ILE A 83 -7.68 18.44 9.70
N LYS A 84 -8.19 19.54 9.16
CA LYS A 84 -8.96 19.54 7.90
C LYS A 84 -8.00 19.52 6.71
N ILE A 85 -7.45 18.36 6.38
CA ILE A 85 -6.79 18.18 5.09
C ILE A 85 -7.43 16.98 4.40
N PRO A 86 -8.37 17.21 3.47
CA PRO A 86 -8.86 16.13 2.63
C PRO A 86 -7.75 15.77 1.62
N ILE A 87 -7.13 14.61 1.80
CA ILE A 87 -6.24 14.04 0.80
C ILE A 87 -7.12 13.31 -0.23
N TYR A 88 -7.44 13.99 -1.33
CA TYR A 88 -7.96 13.37 -2.54
C TYR A 88 -6.79 13.11 -3.49
N GLY A 89 -6.52 11.84 -3.79
CA GLY A 89 -5.44 11.44 -4.68
C GLY A 89 -5.86 10.27 -5.56
N GLY A 90 -6.24 10.59 -6.80
CA GLY A 90 -6.48 9.63 -7.88
C GLY A 90 -6.92 10.38 -9.14
N ASP A 91 -6.05 10.44 -10.14
CA ASP A 91 -6.40 10.90 -11.49
C ASP A 91 -7.47 9.95 -12.05
N GLY A 92 -8.70 10.44 -12.22
CA GLY A 92 -9.79 9.66 -12.82
C GLY A 92 -11.20 9.89 -12.27
N ILE A 93 -11.40 10.68 -11.21
CA ILE A 93 -12.77 11.03 -10.79
C ILE A 93 -13.26 12.21 -11.63
N SER A 94 -13.81 11.89 -12.82
CA SER A 94 -14.71 12.81 -13.51
C SER A 94 -16.03 12.82 -12.74
N ASN A 95 -16.23 13.90 -11.97
CA ASN A 95 -17.54 14.21 -11.41
C ASN A 95 -18.40 14.78 -12.55
N ASN A 96 -19.12 13.91 -13.25
CA ASN A 96 -20.35 14.33 -13.94
C ASN A 96 -21.39 14.68 -12.86
N GLY A 97 -21.21 15.85 -12.26
CA GLY A 97 -22.17 16.53 -11.42
C GLY A 97 -22.88 17.60 -12.23
N SER A 98 -23.74 17.21 -13.16
CA SER A 98 -24.76 18.10 -13.72
C SER A 98 -26.11 17.81 -13.04
N LYS A 99 -26.33 18.48 -11.91
CA LYS A 99 -27.66 18.94 -11.52
C LYS A 99 -27.61 20.46 -11.55
N CYS A 100 -27.95 21.05 -12.69
CA CYS A 100 -28.44 22.41 -12.71
C CYS A 100 -29.92 22.37 -12.34
N SER A 101 -30.25 23.31 -11.46
CA SER A 101 -31.56 23.67 -10.91
C SER A 101 -32.63 23.92 -11.97
#